data_AF-A0A1F3LDX9-F1
#
_entry.id   AF-A0A1F3LDX9-F1
#
_cell.length_a   1.000
_cell.length_b   1.000
_cell.length_c   1.000
_cell.angle_alpha   90.00
_cell.angle_beta   90.00
_cell.angle_gamma   90.00
#
_symmetry.space_group_name_H-M   'P 1'
#
loop_
_entity.id
_entity.type
_entity.pdbx_description
1 polymer ?
#
loop_
_entity_poly.entity_id
_entity_poly.type
_entity_poly.pdbx_seq_one_letter_code
_entity_poly.pdbx_strand_id
1 'polypeptide(L)'
;MKAFALGRRAKWKDYVDLYFILRDYYSIAEICTEAKKIFGQQFSEKLFREQLAFHNDIDYTEPVEYLAQAVADDDIKNFLTNSATDIW
;
A
#
# COMPACT_ATOMS: atom_id res chain seq x y z
N MET A 1 6.26 8.59 2.04
CA MET A 1 6.79 8.39 0.66
C MET A 1 6.18 7.19 -0.07
N LYS A 2 6.07 6.00 0.54
CA LYS A 2 5.53 4.79 -0.14
C LYS A 2 4.13 4.96 -0.73
N ALA A 3 3.17 5.50 0.03
CA ALA A 3 1.81 5.77 -0.47
C ALA A 3 1.77 6.73 -1.69
N PHE A 4 2.71 7.67 -1.78
CA PHE A 4 2.81 8.59 -2.92
C PHE A 4 3.52 7.95 -4.12
N ALA A 5 4.44 7.02 -3.88
CA ALA A 5 5.27 6.41 -4.92
C ALA A 5 4.69 5.10 -5.51
N LEU A 6 3.67 4.50 -4.87
CA LEU A 6 3.12 3.18 -5.21
C LEU A 6 2.80 3.05 -6.72
N GLY A 7 2.12 4.05 -7.29
CA GLY A 7 1.77 4.07 -8.72
C GLY A 7 2.91 4.26 -9.71
N ARG A 8 4.11 4.63 -9.26
CA ARG A 8 5.29 4.80 -10.12
C ARG A 8 6.29 3.65 -9.96
N ARG A 9 6.15 2.88 -8.88
CA ARG A 9 7.03 1.79 -8.48
C ARG A 9 6.17 0.68 -7.88
N ALA A 10 5.51 -0.07 -8.75
CA ALA A 10 4.67 -1.19 -8.35
C ALA A 10 5.51 -2.45 -8.03
N LYS A 11 6.45 -2.35 -7.08
CA LYS A 11 7.26 -3.49 -6.64
C LYS A 11 6.56 -4.22 -5.51
N TRP A 12 6.56 -5.56 -5.53
CA TRP A 12 5.84 -6.37 -4.54
C TRP A 12 6.20 -6.00 -3.09
N LYS A 13 7.49 -5.80 -2.80
CA LYS A 13 7.96 -5.38 -1.48
C LYS A 13 7.33 -4.08 -0.96
N ASP A 14 6.99 -3.14 -1.84
CA ASP A 14 6.35 -1.88 -1.43
C ASP A 14 4.89 -2.12 -0.99
N TYR A 15 4.20 -3.10 -1.58
CA TYR A 15 2.89 -3.57 -1.13
C TYR A 15 2.99 -4.32 0.22
N VAL A 16 4.00 -5.17 0.38
CA VAL A 16 4.24 -5.87 1.65
C VAL A 16 4.53 -4.87 2.78
N ASP A 17 5.35 -3.86 2.54
CA ASP A 17 5.62 -2.80 3.52
C ASP A 17 4.32 -2.05 3.89
N LEU A 18 3.49 -1.72 2.90
CA LEU A 18 2.20 -1.08 3.15
C LEU A 18 1.25 -1.97 3.95
N TYR A 19 1.25 -3.29 3.71
CA TYR A 19 0.47 -4.23 4.50
C TYR A 19 0.82 -4.17 5.98
N PHE A 20 2.11 -4.24 6.34
CA PHE A 20 2.52 -4.16 7.74
C PHE A 20 2.23 -2.79 8.36
N ILE A 21 2.44 -1.70 7.60
CA ILE A 21 2.12 -0.35 8.06
C ILE A 21 0.62 -0.21 8.36
N LEU A 22 -0.23 -0.70 7.47
CA LEU A 22 -1.69 -0.60 7.58
C LEU A 22 -2.25 -1.51 8.67
N ARG A 23 -1.69 -2.70 8.82
CA ARG A 23 -2.15 -3.69 9.81
C ARG A 23 -1.80 -3.26 11.24
N ASP A 24 -0.59 -2.74 11.45
CA ASP A 24 -0.03 -2.61 12.80
C ASP A 24 0.06 -1.16 13.30
N TYR A 25 0.03 -0.15 12.42
CA TYR A 25 0.40 1.22 12.80
C TYR A 25 -0.59 2.31 12.41
N TYR A 26 -0.99 2.41 11.14
CA TYR A 26 -1.77 3.56 10.64
C TYR A 26 -2.90 3.13 9.72
N SER A 27 -4.05 3.79 9.85
CA SER A 27 -5.16 3.64 8.91
C SER A 27 -4.88 4.32 7.56
N ILE A 28 -5.64 3.94 6.52
CA ILE A 28 -5.59 4.63 5.21
C ILE A 28 -5.91 6.12 5.38
N ALA A 29 -6.86 6.48 6.25
CA ALA A 29 -7.26 7.86 6.49
C ALA A 29 -6.11 8.71 7.07
N GLU A 30 -5.36 8.15 8.03
CA GLU A 30 -4.18 8.81 8.61
C GLU A 30 -3.07 8.99 7.57
N ILE A 31 -2.76 7.92 6.82
CA ILE A 31 -1.76 7.98 5.75
C ILE A 31 -2.15 9.02 4.69
N CYS A 32 -3.43 9.07 4.30
CA CYS A 32 -3.92 10.02 3.30
C CYS A 32 -3.88 11.45 3.82
N THR A 33 -4.23 11.68 5.09
CA THR A 33 -4.12 12.99 5.74
C THR A 33 -2.68 13.49 5.73
N GLU A 34 -1.72 12.67 6.16
CA GLU A 34 -0.31 13.04 6.16
C GLU A 34 0.27 13.21 4.75
N ALA A 35 -0.09 12.33 3.81
CA ALA A 35 0.33 12.46 2.42
C ALA A 35 -0.21 13.75 1.77
N LYS A 36 -1.46 14.14 2.04
CA LYS A 36 -2.02 15.41 1.57
C LYS A 36 -1.29 16.61 2.18
N LYS A 37 -0.87 16.56 3.45
CA LYS A 37 -0.08 17.64 4.07
C LYS A 37 1.29 17.81 3.40
N ILE A 38 1.95 16.70 3.04
CA ILE A 38 3.31 16.72 2.48
C ILE A 38 3.31 17.04 0.97
N PHE A 39 2.40 16.45 0.20
CA PHE A 39 2.40 16.50 -1.27
C PHE A 39 1.30 17.38 -1.85
N GLY A 40 0.38 17.88 -1.03
CA GLY A 40 -0.70 18.76 -1.44
C GLY A 40 -1.53 18.16 -2.58
N GLN A 41 -1.72 18.96 -3.63
CA GLN A 41 -2.50 18.59 -4.82
C GLN A 41 -1.87 17.46 -5.66
N GLN A 42 -0.60 17.12 -5.42
CA GLN A 42 0.07 16.04 -6.15
C GLN A 42 -0.35 14.65 -5.65
N PHE A 43 -0.95 14.57 -4.45
CA PHE A 43 -1.46 13.33 -3.90
C PHE A 43 -2.97 13.21 -4.11
N SER A 44 -3.39 12.05 -4.62
CA SER A 44 -4.80 11.70 -4.76
C SER A 44 -5.08 10.44 -3.94
N GLU A 45 -5.91 10.59 -2.92
CA GLU A 45 -6.36 9.45 -2.09
C GLU A 45 -7.10 8.41 -2.93
N LYS A 46 -7.94 8.86 -3.86
CA LYS A 46 -8.65 7.96 -4.78
C LYS A 46 -7.64 7.10 -5.56
N LEU A 47 -6.64 7.74 -6.16
CA LEU A 47 -5.63 7.05 -6.95
C LEU A 47 -4.79 6.11 -6.08
N PHE A 48 -4.46 6.52 -4.85
CA PHE A 48 -3.74 5.66 -3.91
C PHE A 48 -4.53 4.39 -3.58
N ARG A 49 -5.83 4.50 -3.29
CA ARG A 49 -6.70 3.34 -3.03
C ARG A 49 -6.85 2.43 -4.24
N GLU A 50 -7.01 3.00 -5.44
CA GLU A 50 -7.06 2.22 -6.69
C GLU A 50 -5.77 1.43 -6.91
N GLN A 51 -4.61 2.05 -6.68
CA GLN A 51 -3.31 1.39 -6.79
C GLN A 51 -3.12 0.31 -5.72
N LEU A 52 -3.59 0.56 -4.49
CA LEU A 52 -3.50 -0.40 -3.39
C LEU A 52 -4.31 -1.68 -3.65
N ALA A 53 -5.41 -1.59 -4.38
CA ALA A 53 -6.26 -2.74 -4.74
C ALA A 53 -5.83 -3.44 -6.04
N PHE A 54 -4.92 -2.87 -6.82
CA PHE A 54 -4.56 -3.37 -8.14
C PHE A 54 -3.26 -4.19 -8.10
N HIS A 55 -3.37 -5.50 -8.34
CA HIS A 55 -2.25 -6.43 -8.20
C HIS A 55 -1.78 -7.11 -9.50
N ASN A 56 -2.38 -6.76 -10.64
CA ASN A 56 -2.16 -7.47 -11.91
C ASN A 56 -0.82 -7.12 -12.59
N ASP A 57 -0.22 -5.98 -12.26
CA ASP A 57 1.02 -5.48 -12.90
C ASP A 57 2.06 -5.13 -11.83
N ILE A 58 2.32 -6.09 -10.94
CA ILE A 58 3.32 -5.96 -9.88
C ILE A 58 4.62 -6.62 -10.31
N ASP A 59 5.73 -5.92 -10.07
CA ASP A 59 7.08 -6.41 -10.26
C ASP A 59 7.56 -7.22 -9.03
N TYR A 60 7.81 -8.51 -9.23
CA TYR A 60 8.31 -9.47 -8.23
C TYR A 60 9.81 -9.77 -8.39
N THR A 61 10.54 -9.04 -9.25
CA THR A 61 11.96 -9.31 -9.52
C THR A 61 12.85 -9.13 -8.30
N GLU A 62 12.46 -8.26 -7.37
CA GLU A 62 13.12 -8.09 -6.08
C GLU A 62 12.44 -8.94 -5.00
N PRO A 63 13.17 -9.83 -4.31
CA PRO A 63 12.61 -10.61 -3.22
C PRO A 63 12.24 -9.73 -2.03
N VAL A 64 11.27 -10.20 -1.24
CA VAL A 64 10.88 -9.56 0.02
C VAL A 64 11.71 -10.17 1.14
N GLU A 65 12.50 -9.33 1.81
CA GLU A 65 13.26 -9.71 3.01
C GLU A 65 12.42 -9.40 4.25
N TYR A 66 11.87 -10.45 4.87
CA TYR A 66 11.05 -10.31 6.07
C TYR A 66 11.92 -10.27 7.33
N LEU A 67 11.70 -9.27 8.19
CA LEU A 67 12.25 -9.23 9.54
C LEU A 67 11.44 -10.10 10.53
N ALA A 68 10.21 -10.47 10.14
CA ALA A 68 9.27 -11.28 10.91
C ALA A 68 8.85 -12.53 10.12
N GLN A 69 7.82 -13.23 10.58
CA GLN A 69 7.27 -14.34 9.84
C GLN A 69 6.70 -13.87 8.49
N ALA A 70 7.06 -14.56 7.42
CA ALA A 70 6.52 -14.33 6.09
C ALA A 70 5.01 -14.60 6.07
N VAL A 71 4.27 -13.76 5.37
CA VAL A 71 2.82 -13.87 5.17
C VAL A 71 2.58 -14.32 3.72
N ALA A 72 1.55 -15.12 3.48
CA ALA A 72 1.22 -15.55 2.13
C ALA A 72 0.79 -14.35 1.27
N ASP A 73 1.23 -14.32 0.01
CA ASP A 73 0.95 -13.21 -0.90
C ASP A 73 -0.55 -12.95 -1.07
N ASP A 74 -1.36 -14.00 -1.10
CA ASP A 74 -2.82 -13.88 -1.22
C ASP A 74 -3.46 -13.23 0.00
N ASP A 75 -2.95 -13.51 1.21
CA ASP A 75 -3.44 -12.87 2.43
C ASP A 75 -3.13 -11.37 2.41
N ILE A 76 -1.93 -11.00 1.95
CA ILE A 76 -1.53 -9.60 1.79
C ILE A 76 -2.42 -8.90 0.74
N LYS A 77 -2.59 -9.49 -0.45
CA LYS A 77 -3.43 -8.93 -1.52
C LYS A 77 -4.88 -8.74 -1.08
N ASN A 78 -5.46 -9.73 -0.40
CA ASN A 78 -6.83 -9.65 0.10
C ASN A 78 -6.96 -8.55 1.16
N PHE A 79 -6.02 -8.47 2.10
CA PHE A 79 -6.01 -7.42 3.12
C PHE A 79 -5.93 -6.02 2.49
N LEU A 80 -5.02 -5.81 1.53
CA LEU A 80 -4.84 -4.52 0.86
C LEU A 80 -6.07 -4.12 0.03
N THR A 81 -6.67 -5.08 -0.68
CA THR A 81 -7.90 -4.86 -1.45
C THR A 81 -9.05 -4.45 -0.53
N ASN A 82 -9.25 -5.17 0.56
CA ASN A 82 -10.30 -4.88 1.53
C ASN A 82 -10.08 -3.53 2.21
N SER A 83 -8.83 -3.24 2.61
CA SER A 83 -8.48 -1.96 3.22
C SER A 83 -8.78 -0.80 2.25
N ALA A 84 -8.45 -0.95 0.97
CA ALA A 84 -8.66 0.08 -0.03
C ALA A 84 -10.15 0.41 -0.25
N THR A 85 -11.03 -0.60 -0.18
CA THR A 85 -12.47 -0.47 -0.38
C THR A 85 -13.24 -0.15 0.90
N ASP A 86 -12.58 -0.17 2.05
CA ASP A 86 -13.18 0.21 3.33
C ASP A 86 -13.39 1.73 3.37
N ILE A 87 -14.67 2.13 3.28
CA ILE A 87 -15.15 3.51 3.33
C ILE A 87 -16.08 3.60 4.54
N TRP A 88 -15.52 3.62 5.74
CA TRP A 88 -16.27 3.87 6.97
C TRP A 88 -15.53 4.87 7.85
#